data_AF-A0A1L3FGF5-F1
#
_entry.id   AF-A0A1L3FGF5-F1
#
_cell.length_a   1.000
_cell.length_b   1.000
_cell.length_c   1.000
_cell.angle_alpha   90.00
_cell.angle_beta   90.00
_cell.angle_gamma   90.00
#
_symmetry.space_group_name_H-M   'P 1'
#
loop_
_entity.id
_entity.type
_entity.pdbx_description
1 polymer ?
#
loop_
_entity_poly.entity_id
_entity_poly.type
_entity_poly.pdbx_seq_one_letter_code
_entity_poly.pdbx_strand_id
1 'polypeptide(L)'
;MLLLVVLPFLPELAISVVGGLAKIDGCVVDQKEVCLIAGVNVSSALSGLITAAVVIGSAFAWLGLAAVWLVMCYLVIVRGWVRLAARLLLALLVTAVFALLPYLAPGFAIAPFTNANCQPNEGGVGTCLIFGGNVGSAHHTVILQWLIFAGVPIALGTALACAIVIAVVRVRRTRAVKRSARSG
;
A
#
# COMPACT_ATOMS: atom_id res chain seq x y z
N MET A 1 -5.30 5.08 -14.93
CA MET A 1 -5.56 4.21 -13.75
C MET A 1 -4.28 3.65 -13.17
N LEU A 2 -3.39 3.03 -13.95
CA LEU A 2 -2.15 2.42 -13.44
C LEU A 2 -1.29 3.39 -12.63
N LEU A 3 -1.08 4.62 -13.12
CA LEU A 3 -0.29 5.62 -12.40
C LEU A 3 -0.87 5.97 -11.01
N LEU A 4 -2.20 6.01 -10.89
CA LEU A 4 -2.91 6.23 -9.62
C LEU A 4 -2.77 5.03 -8.67
N VAL A 5 -2.54 3.83 -9.20
CA VAL A 5 -2.30 2.67 -8.35
C VAL A 5 -0.84 2.62 -7.91
N VAL A 6 0.10 3.03 -8.76
CA VAL A 6 1.55 2.91 -8.53
C VAL A 6 2.13 4.02 -7.66
N LEU A 7 1.60 5.25 -7.72
CA LEU A 7 2.11 6.41 -6.98
C LEU A 7 2.37 6.15 -5.48
N PRO A 8 1.45 5.55 -4.71
CA PRO A 8 1.69 5.31 -3.29
C PRO A 8 2.75 4.23 -3.01
N PHE A 9 3.12 3.43 -4.02
CA PHE A 9 4.13 2.36 -3.91
C PHE A 9 5.53 2.78 -4.38
N LEU A 10 5.72 4.07 -4.68
CA LEU A 10 7.03 4.61 -5.08
C LEU A 10 8.13 4.37 -4.03
N PRO A 11 7.89 4.57 -2.72
CA PRO A 11 8.89 4.29 -1.70
C PRO A 11 9.38 2.83 -1.71
N GLU A 12 8.47 1.87 -1.86
CA GLU A 12 8.74 0.44 -1.84
C GLU A 12 9.52 -0.01 -3.08
N LEU A 13 9.19 0.58 -4.25
CA LEU A 13 9.98 0.41 -5.47
C LEU A 13 11.40 0.96 -5.29
N ALA A 14 11.52 2.15 -4.70
CA ALA A 14 12.83 2.78 -4.44
C ALA A 14 13.67 1.94 -3.47
N ILE A 15 13.08 1.41 -2.39
CA ILE A 15 13.75 0.50 -1.45
C ILE A 15 14.27 -0.74 -2.19
N SER A 16 13.42 -1.36 -3.01
CA SER A 16 13.77 -2.57 -3.76
C SER A 16 14.92 -2.33 -4.74
N VAL A 17 14.90 -1.19 -5.44
CA VAL A 17 15.97 -0.79 -6.38
C VAL A 17 17.27 -0.49 -5.66
N VAL A 18 17.23 0.35 -4.61
CA VAL A 18 18.44 0.74 -3.86
C VAL A 18 19.05 -0.47 -3.15
N GLY A 19 18.25 -1.30 -2.49
CA GLY A 19 18.72 -2.52 -1.85
C GLY A 19 19.23 -3.57 -2.84
N GLY A 20 18.59 -3.67 -4.02
CA GLY A 20 19.04 -4.53 -5.10
C GLY A 20 20.41 -4.11 -5.65
N LEU A 21 20.58 -2.82 -5.95
CA LEU A 21 21.86 -2.26 -6.40
C LEU A 21 22.96 -2.46 -5.36
N ALA A 22 22.66 -2.22 -4.08
CA ALA A 22 23.61 -2.43 -3.00
C ALA A 22 24.09 -3.87 -2.91
N LYS A 23 23.19 -4.83 -3.11
CA LYS A 23 23.56 -6.25 -3.13
C LYS A 23 24.43 -6.61 -4.33
N ILE A 24 24.18 -6.00 -5.50
CA ILE A 24 24.99 -6.18 -6.71
C ILE A 24 26.41 -5.63 -6.50
N ASP A 25 26.53 -4.50 -5.80
CA ASP A 25 27.80 -3.85 -5.47
C ASP A 25 28.57 -4.53 -4.31
N GLY A 26 28.03 -5.63 -3.77
CA GLY A 26 28.71 -6.47 -2.77
C GLY A 26 28.35 -6.21 -1.31
N CYS A 27 27.33 -5.39 -1.04
CA CYS A 27 26.84 -5.23 0.33
C CYS A 27 26.21 -6.53 0.86
N VAL A 28 26.60 -6.92 2.07
CA VAL A 28 26.06 -8.11 2.77
C VAL A 28 25.11 -7.64 3.86
N VAL A 29 24.04 -8.39 4.12
CA VAL A 29 23.00 -8.01 5.10
C VAL A 29 23.55 -7.96 6.54
N ASP A 30 24.32 -8.98 6.94
CA ASP A 30 24.88 -9.14 8.31
C ASP A 30 26.34 -8.69 8.45
N GLN A 31 26.75 -7.71 7.66
CA GLN A 31 28.09 -7.14 7.79
C GLN A 31 28.23 -6.29 9.07
N LYS A 32 29.43 -6.29 9.66
CA LYS A 32 29.73 -5.56 10.91
C LYS A 32 29.88 -4.05 10.70
N GLU A 33 30.24 -3.63 9.50
CA GLU A 33 30.45 -2.22 9.14
C GLU A 33 29.37 -1.73 8.16
N VAL A 34 29.12 -0.42 8.15
CA VAL A 34 28.08 0.19 7.32
C VAL A 34 28.46 0.10 5.84
N CYS A 35 27.53 -0.33 4.97
CA CYS A 35 27.84 -0.36 3.54
C CYS A 35 27.91 1.04 2.94
N LEU A 36 28.97 1.28 2.17
CA LEU A 36 29.19 2.51 1.44
C LEU A 36 29.29 2.20 -0.05
N ILE A 37 28.42 2.80 -0.85
CA ILE A 37 28.50 2.76 -2.33
C ILE A 37 28.92 4.15 -2.78
N ALA A 38 30.10 4.25 -3.39
CA ALA A 38 30.68 5.54 -3.81
C ALA A 38 30.68 6.63 -2.71
N GLY A 39 30.93 6.22 -1.45
CA GLY A 39 30.92 7.12 -0.28
C GLY A 39 29.54 7.45 0.29
N VAL A 40 28.45 6.94 -0.31
CA VAL A 40 27.08 7.12 0.18
C VAL A 40 26.73 5.98 1.13
N ASN A 41 26.28 6.34 2.34
CA ASN A 41 25.77 5.39 3.31
C ASN A 41 24.40 4.84 2.88
N VAL A 42 24.40 3.59 2.41
CA VAL A 42 23.21 2.90 1.90
C VAL A 42 22.13 2.77 2.98
N SER A 43 22.51 2.49 4.22
CA SER A 43 21.55 2.31 5.31
C SER A 43 20.82 3.61 5.64
N SER A 44 21.50 4.76 5.51
CA SER A 44 20.88 6.08 5.73
C SER A 44 19.88 6.43 4.61
N ALA A 45 20.21 6.12 3.35
CA ALA A 45 19.33 6.31 2.22
C ALA A 45 18.07 5.42 2.34
N LEU A 46 18.26 4.15 2.68
CA LEU A 46 17.15 3.22 2.93
C LEU A 46 16.33 3.64 4.15
N SER A 47 16.95 4.13 5.22
CA SER A 47 16.22 4.65 6.37
C SER A 47 15.27 5.77 5.98
N GLY A 48 15.71 6.73 5.16
CA GLY A 48 14.85 7.82 4.68
C GLY A 48 13.66 7.31 3.85
N LEU A 49 13.90 6.34 2.96
CA LEU A 49 12.85 5.72 2.15
C LEU A 49 11.85 4.94 3.00
N ILE A 50 12.32 4.21 4.01
CA ILE A 50 11.49 3.46 4.95
C ILE A 50 10.64 4.42 5.78
N THR A 51 11.20 5.52 6.28
CA THR A 51 10.43 6.56 6.98
C THR A 51 9.35 7.13 6.07
N ALA A 52 9.66 7.42 4.80
CA ALA A 52 8.67 7.92 3.85
C ALA A 52 7.55 6.89 3.60
N ALA A 53 7.89 5.61 3.41
CA ALA A 53 6.92 4.53 3.25
C ALA A 53 6.00 4.41 4.49
N VAL A 54 6.57 4.53 5.69
CA VAL A 54 5.81 4.50 6.95
C VAL A 54 4.84 5.68 7.06
N VAL A 55 5.30 6.89 6.72
CA VAL A 55 4.46 8.09 6.75
C VAL A 55 3.32 7.99 5.74
N ILE A 56 3.60 7.50 4.52
CA ILE A 56 2.58 7.32 3.49
C ILE A 56 1.58 6.23 3.90
N GLY A 57 2.06 5.06 4.35
CA GLY A 57 1.20 3.96 4.80
C GLY A 57 0.32 4.33 5.99
N SER A 58 0.87 5.05 6.98
CA SER A 58 0.11 5.54 8.12
C SER A 58 -0.90 6.63 7.73
N ALA A 59 -0.55 7.54 6.81
CA ALA A 59 -1.48 8.51 6.25
C ALA A 59 -2.66 7.83 5.52
N PHE A 60 -2.38 6.75 4.78
CA PHE A 60 -3.42 5.93 4.14
C PHE A 60 -4.37 5.30 5.18
N ALA A 61 -3.85 4.87 6.32
CA ALA A 61 -4.62 4.25 7.40
C ALA A 61 -5.45 5.26 8.21
N TRP A 62 -4.83 6.37 8.61
CA TRP A 62 -5.39 7.28 9.62
C TRP A 62 -6.12 8.49 9.04
N LEU A 63 -5.64 9.05 7.92
CA LEU A 63 -6.21 10.28 7.35
C LEU A 63 -7.37 10.02 6.39
N GLY A 64 -7.83 8.77 6.27
CA GLY A 64 -8.90 8.40 5.34
C GLY A 64 -8.51 8.57 3.86
N LEU A 65 -7.21 8.78 3.57
CA LEU A 65 -6.70 8.87 2.21
C LEU A 65 -7.02 7.61 1.41
N ALA A 66 -6.99 6.43 2.03
CA ALA A 66 -7.45 5.20 1.41
C ALA A 66 -8.91 5.29 0.93
N ALA A 67 -9.81 5.88 1.72
CA ALA A 67 -11.21 6.02 1.34
C ALA A 67 -11.39 7.01 0.18
N VAL A 68 -10.76 8.18 0.24
CA VAL A 68 -10.79 9.17 -0.84
C VAL A 68 -10.23 8.59 -2.13
N TRP A 69 -9.12 7.87 -2.03
CA TRP A 69 -8.46 7.23 -3.16
C TRP A 69 -9.30 6.11 -3.77
N LEU A 70 -9.91 5.27 -2.93
CA LEU A 70 -10.85 4.23 -3.36
C LEU A 70 -12.04 4.83 -4.09
N VAL A 71 -12.63 5.92 -3.58
CA VAL A 71 -13.72 6.63 -4.25
C VAL A 71 -13.28 7.13 -5.63
N MET A 72 -12.10 7.74 -5.73
CA MET A 72 -11.55 8.19 -7.02
C MET A 72 -11.34 7.04 -8.01
N CYS A 73 -10.76 5.93 -7.57
CA CYS A 73 -10.64 4.72 -8.39
C CYS A 73 -12.01 4.22 -8.85
N TYR A 74 -12.98 4.18 -7.96
CA TYR A 74 -14.33 3.70 -8.24
C TYR A 74 -15.04 4.58 -9.28
N LEU A 75 -14.90 5.91 -9.18
CA LEU A 75 -15.44 6.85 -10.17
C LEU A 75 -14.88 6.60 -11.58
N VAL A 76 -13.58 6.29 -11.68
CA VAL A 76 -12.96 5.96 -12.98
C VAL A 76 -13.47 4.62 -13.52
N ILE A 77 -13.58 3.59 -12.67
CA ILE A 77 -14.11 2.27 -13.05
C ILE A 77 -15.55 2.38 -13.57
N VAL A 78 -16.39 3.16 -12.90
CA VAL A 78 -17.80 3.36 -13.26
C VAL A 78 -17.95 4.06 -14.62
N ARG A 79 -17.03 4.98 -14.94
CA ARG A 79 -17.03 5.69 -16.23
C ARG A 79 -16.46 4.85 -17.37
N GLY A 80 -15.43 4.04 -17.11
CA GLY A 80 -14.68 3.34 -18.16
C GLY A 80 -15.28 2.00 -18.63
N TRP A 81 -16.09 1.32 -17.82
CA TRP A 81 -16.50 -0.07 -18.10
C TRP A 81 -17.99 -0.22 -18.29
N VAL A 82 -18.50 -1.05 -19.21
CA VAL A 82 -19.95 -1.14 -19.48
C VAL A 82 -20.64 -2.23 -18.64
N ARG A 83 -19.96 -3.37 -18.42
CA ARG A 83 -20.48 -4.56 -17.73
C ARG A 83 -20.39 -4.41 -16.21
N LEU A 84 -21.48 -4.68 -15.51
CA LEU A 84 -21.57 -4.55 -14.05
C LEU A 84 -20.63 -5.51 -13.31
N ALA A 85 -20.58 -6.78 -13.74
CA ALA A 85 -19.71 -7.79 -13.13
C ALA A 85 -18.23 -7.39 -13.19
N ALA A 86 -17.78 -6.89 -14.35
CA ALA A 86 -16.41 -6.41 -14.52
C ALA A 86 -16.09 -5.20 -13.63
N ARG A 87 -17.05 -4.28 -13.45
CA ARG A 87 -16.89 -3.14 -12.52
C ARG A 87 -16.72 -3.60 -11.07
N LEU A 88 -17.54 -4.55 -10.63
CA LEU A 88 -17.50 -5.06 -9.26
C LEU A 88 -16.23 -5.88 -9.00
N LEU A 89 -15.81 -6.72 -9.94
CA LEU A 89 -14.55 -7.46 -9.85
C LEU A 89 -13.34 -6.53 -9.80
N LEU A 90 -13.28 -5.54 -10.71
CA LEU A 90 -12.16 -4.59 -10.75
C LEU A 90 -12.12 -3.74 -9.49
N ALA A 91 -13.28 -3.33 -8.97
CA ALA A 91 -13.34 -2.61 -7.72
C ALA A 91 -12.90 -3.46 -6.52
N LEU A 92 -13.34 -4.72 -6.45
CA LEU A 92 -12.90 -5.64 -5.39
C LEU A 92 -11.38 -5.82 -5.41
N LEU A 93 -10.80 -5.98 -6.60
CA LEU A 93 -9.36 -6.14 -6.77
C LEU A 93 -8.60 -4.87 -6.34
N VAL A 94 -9.09 -3.70 -6.74
CA VAL A 94 -8.54 -2.41 -6.30
C VAL A 94 -8.66 -2.27 -4.78
N THR A 95 -9.81 -2.58 -4.19
CA THR A 95 -10.00 -2.57 -2.74
C THR A 95 -9.03 -3.50 -2.03
N ALA A 96 -8.85 -4.74 -2.52
CA ALA A 96 -7.92 -5.69 -1.93
C ALA A 96 -6.47 -5.16 -1.96
N VAL A 97 -6.06 -4.55 -3.08
CA VAL A 97 -4.75 -3.90 -3.21
C VAL A 97 -4.61 -2.77 -2.18
N PHE A 98 -5.55 -1.82 -2.12
CA PHE A 98 -5.44 -0.70 -1.17
C PHE A 98 -5.63 -1.09 0.30
N ALA A 99 -6.32 -2.20 0.57
CA ALA A 99 -6.56 -2.69 1.93
C ALA A 99 -5.39 -3.47 2.52
N LEU A 100 -4.51 -4.04 1.69
CA LEU A 100 -3.44 -4.93 2.14
C LEU A 100 -2.06 -4.38 1.81
N LEU A 101 -1.88 -3.85 0.60
CA LEU A 101 -0.58 -3.55 0.03
C LEU A 101 0.12 -2.39 0.77
N PRO A 102 -0.55 -1.29 1.18
CA PRO A 102 0.10 -0.23 1.99
C PRO A 102 0.66 -0.70 3.34
N TYR A 103 0.13 -1.80 3.88
CA TYR A 103 0.51 -2.33 5.19
C TYR A 103 1.57 -3.42 5.08
N LEU A 104 1.51 -4.23 4.02
CA LEU A 104 2.40 -5.36 3.81
C LEU A 104 3.61 -5.02 2.94
N ALA A 105 3.48 -4.12 1.98
CA ALA A 105 4.52 -3.85 0.99
C ALA A 105 5.82 -3.28 1.58
N PRO A 106 5.78 -2.36 2.58
CA PRO A 106 7.02 -1.92 3.23
C PRO A 106 7.80 -3.10 3.84
N GLY A 107 7.09 -4.02 4.51
CA GLY A 107 7.68 -5.22 5.09
C GLY A 107 8.30 -6.15 4.04
N PHE A 108 7.58 -6.40 2.93
CA PHE A 108 8.10 -7.21 1.82
C PHE A 108 9.28 -6.56 1.10
N ALA A 109 9.29 -5.23 0.97
CA ALA A 109 10.35 -4.49 0.29
C ALA A 109 11.68 -4.52 1.08
N ILE A 110 11.63 -4.51 2.41
CA ILE A 110 12.83 -4.52 3.25
C ILE A 110 13.32 -5.92 3.63
N ALA A 111 12.42 -6.92 3.68
CA ALA A 111 12.72 -8.29 4.11
C ALA A 111 14.00 -8.91 3.53
N PRO A 112 14.34 -8.75 2.23
CA PRO A 112 15.55 -9.35 1.68
C PRO A 112 16.86 -8.65 2.09
N PHE A 113 16.79 -7.49 2.75
CA PHE A 113 17.94 -6.63 3.07
C PHE A 113 18.16 -6.43 4.58
N THR A 114 17.28 -6.98 5.40
CA THR A 114 17.27 -6.82 6.86
C THR A 114 17.86 -8.01 7.60
N ASN A 115 18.52 -7.78 8.73
CA ASN A 115 18.95 -8.86 9.61
C ASN A 115 17.78 -9.56 10.33
N ALA A 116 18.05 -10.72 10.95
CA ALA A 116 17.05 -11.48 11.69
C ALA A 116 16.39 -10.72 12.85
N ASN A 117 17.03 -9.66 13.36
CA ASN A 117 16.50 -8.82 14.43
C ASN A 117 15.44 -7.81 13.94
N CYS A 118 15.26 -7.64 12.63
CA CYS A 118 14.21 -6.78 12.06
C CYS A 118 12.85 -7.49 11.91
N GLN A 119 12.66 -8.66 12.52
CA GLN A 119 11.36 -9.35 12.47
C GLN A 119 10.29 -8.60 13.28
N PRO A 120 9.02 -8.68 12.88
CA PRO A 120 7.91 -8.10 13.63
C PRO A 120 7.70 -8.87 14.94
N ASN A 121 8.38 -8.43 16.00
CA ASN A 121 8.22 -8.95 17.36
C ASN A 121 7.63 -7.87 18.27
N GLU A 122 6.71 -8.25 19.15
CA GLU A 122 5.94 -7.31 20.00
C GLU A 122 6.80 -6.53 21.02
N GLY A 123 8.06 -6.96 21.23
CA GLY A 123 8.96 -6.39 22.23
C GLY A 123 10.20 -5.71 21.68
N GLY A 124 10.46 -5.76 20.37
CA GLY A 124 11.56 -5.01 19.81
C GLY A 124 12.95 -5.39 20.23
N VAL A 125 13.21 -6.68 20.30
CA VAL A 125 14.45 -7.18 20.87
C VAL A 125 15.58 -7.05 19.85
N GLY A 126 16.46 -6.06 20.05
CA GLY A 126 17.68 -5.85 19.27
C GLY A 126 17.63 -4.66 18.30
N THR A 127 18.80 -4.27 17.77
CA THR A 127 18.90 -3.24 16.74
C THR A 127 18.60 -3.85 15.37
N CYS A 128 17.62 -3.27 14.67
CA CYS A 128 17.38 -3.64 13.27
C CYS A 128 18.47 -3.02 12.40
N LEU A 129 19.22 -3.89 11.71
CA LEU A 129 20.30 -3.49 10.83
C LEU A 129 19.90 -3.75 9.38
N ILE A 130 20.21 -2.80 8.51
CA ILE A 130 20.13 -2.92 7.06
C ILE A 130 21.52 -2.60 6.52
N PHE A 131 22.17 -3.61 5.92
CA PHE A 131 23.55 -3.52 5.44
C PHE A 131 24.54 -2.94 6.48
N GLY A 132 24.48 -3.47 7.71
CA GLY A 132 25.34 -3.10 8.83
C GLY A 132 25.01 -1.75 9.53
N GLY A 133 24.09 -0.95 8.98
CA GLY A 133 23.65 0.30 9.61
C GLY A 133 22.34 0.17 10.37
N ASN A 134 22.23 0.85 11.52
CA ASN A 134 21.02 0.86 12.34
C ASN A 134 19.91 1.67 11.68
N VAL A 135 18.78 1.03 11.42
CA VAL A 135 17.58 1.65 10.89
C VAL A 135 16.52 1.61 11.99
N GLY A 136 16.61 2.54 12.93
CA GLY A 136 15.69 2.65 14.07
C GLY A 136 14.22 2.75 13.66
N SER A 137 13.95 3.21 12.43
CA SER A 137 12.60 3.28 11.85
C SER A 137 11.96 1.91 11.56
N ALA A 138 12.72 0.82 11.54
CA ALA A 138 12.17 -0.50 11.26
C ALA A 138 11.20 -0.98 12.34
N HIS A 139 11.31 -0.48 13.57
CA HIS A 139 10.34 -0.71 14.62
C HIS A 139 8.92 -0.23 14.27
N HIS A 140 8.83 0.85 13.50
CA HIS A 140 7.56 1.38 13.00
C HIS A 140 6.95 0.50 11.89
N THR A 141 7.69 -0.46 11.32
CA THR A 141 7.12 -1.44 10.37
C THR A 141 6.24 -2.48 11.04
N VAL A 142 6.45 -2.75 12.34
CA VAL A 142 5.56 -3.62 13.12
C VAL A 142 4.18 -2.97 13.26
N ILE A 143 4.13 -1.67 13.59
CA ILE A 143 2.88 -0.90 13.71
C ILE A 143 2.08 -0.93 12.40
N LEU A 144 2.74 -0.90 11.24
CA LEU A 144 2.08 -0.97 9.93
C LEU A 144 1.33 -2.28 9.68
N GLN A 145 1.86 -3.42 10.12
CA GLN A 145 1.14 -4.69 9.98
C GLN A 145 -0.08 -4.74 10.91
N TRP A 146 0.00 -4.20 12.12
CA TRP A 146 -1.15 -4.11 13.02
C TRP A 146 -2.25 -3.18 12.50
N LEU A 147 -1.87 -2.18 11.71
CA LEU A 147 -2.84 -1.27 11.07
C LEU A 147 -3.75 -1.98 10.05
N ILE A 148 -3.44 -3.20 9.62
CA ILE A 148 -4.34 -4.04 8.80
C ILE A 148 -5.69 -4.24 9.51
N PHE A 149 -5.68 -4.43 10.83
CA PHE A 149 -6.91 -4.66 11.60
C PHE A 149 -7.85 -3.44 11.61
N ALA A 150 -7.32 -2.23 11.41
CA ALA A 150 -8.13 -1.01 11.27
C ALA A 150 -8.41 -0.68 9.79
N GLY A 151 -7.39 -0.79 8.93
CA GLY A 151 -7.43 -0.40 7.53
C GLY A 151 -8.33 -1.29 6.66
N VAL A 152 -8.27 -2.61 6.85
CA VAL A 152 -9.06 -3.56 6.05
C VAL A 152 -10.57 -3.35 6.25
N PRO A 153 -11.11 -3.26 7.49
CA PRO A 153 -12.52 -2.96 7.70
C PRO A 153 -12.97 -1.64 7.05
N ILE A 154 -12.15 -0.58 7.14
CA ILE A 154 -12.46 0.72 6.54
C ILE A 154 -12.52 0.60 5.01
N ALA A 155 -11.54 -0.05 4.39
CA ALA A 155 -11.48 -0.24 2.95
C ALA A 155 -12.68 -1.06 2.44
N LEU A 156 -13.02 -2.16 3.13
CA LEU A 156 -14.18 -2.99 2.81
C LEU A 156 -15.50 -2.24 3.00
N GLY A 157 -15.65 -1.49 4.09
CA GLY A 157 -16.83 -0.67 4.36
C GLY A 157 -17.05 0.39 3.28
N THR A 158 -15.96 1.05 2.85
CA THR A 158 -15.99 2.04 1.76
C THR A 158 -16.41 1.40 0.43
N ALA A 159 -15.82 0.25 0.10
CA ALA A 159 -16.15 -0.48 -1.12
C ALA A 159 -17.62 -0.94 -1.13
N LEU A 160 -18.13 -1.42 0.01
CA LEU A 160 -19.52 -1.83 0.17
C LEU A 160 -20.48 -0.64 0.00
N ALA A 161 -20.19 0.50 0.64
CA ALA A 161 -20.99 1.70 0.50
C ALA A 161 -21.06 2.17 -0.96
N CYS A 162 -19.92 2.19 -1.66
CA CYS A 162 -19.87 2.52 -3.08
C CYS A 162 -20.67 1.53 -3.95
N ALA A 163 -20.60 0.23 -3.66
CA ALA A 163 -21.38 -0.79 -4.37
C ALA A 163 -22.90 -0.61 -4.18
N ILE A 164 -23.34 -0.33 -2.95
CA ILE A 164 -24.75 -0.05 -2.64
C ILE A 164 -25.23 1.18 -3.41
N VAL A 165 -24.47 2.27 -3.42
CA VAL A 165 -24.82 3.50 -4.16
C VAL A 165 -24.99 3.22 -5.66
N ILE A 166 -24.07 2.48 -6.29
CA ILE A 166 -24.21 2.10 -7.71
C ILE A 166 -25.46 1.27 -7.93
N ALA A 167 -25.70 0.26 -7.09
CA ALA A 167 -26.84 -0.63 -7.23
C ALA A 167 -28.16 0.17 -7.16
N VAL A 168 -28.29 1.04 -6.16
CA VAL A 168 -29.46 1.91 -5.98
C VAL A 168 -29.65 2.85 -7.17
N VAL A 169 -28.60 3.51 -7.65
CA VAL A 169 -28.68 4.42 -8.81
C VAL A 169 -29.09 3.65 -10.07
N ARG A 170 -28.54 2.45 -10.31
CA ARG A 170 -28.95 1.62 -11.45
C ARG A 170 -30.41 1.17 -11.35
N VAL A 171 -30.86 0.71 -10.18
CA VAL A 171 -32.26 0.29 -9.97
C VAL A 171 -33.22 1.48 -10.17
N ARG A 172 -32.86 2.67 -9.69
CA ARG A 172 -33.67 3.89 -9.91
C ARG A 172 -33.74 4.25 -11.39
N ARG A 173 -32.62 4.20 -12.12
CA ARG A 173 -32.59 4.48 -13.57
C ARG A 173 -33.42 3.46 -14.36
N THR A 174 -33.30 2.18 -14.09
CA THR A 174 -34.09 1.15 -14.80
C THR A 174 -35.58 1.28 -14.50
N ARG A 175 -35.97 1.63 -13.26
CA ARG A 175 -37.37 1.93 -12.91
C ARG A 175 -37.90 3.17 -13.64
N ALA A 176 -37.11 4.24 -13.74
CA ALA A 176 -37.50 5.47 -14.44
C ALA A 176 -37.72 5.22 -15.95
N VAL A 177 -36.82 4.49 -16.60
CA VAL A 177 -36.95 4.11 -18.01
C VAL A 177 -38.20 3.23 -18.22
N LYS A 178 -38.42 2.22 -17.37
CA LYS A 178 -39.62 1.38 -17.45
C LYS A 178 -40.92 2.16 -17.24
N ARG A 179 -40.93 3.19 -16.37
CA ARG A 179 -42.10 4.06 -16.18
C ARG A 179 -42.38 4.91 -17.41
N SER A 180 -41.35 5.53 -17.99
CA SER A 180 -41.48 6.33 -19.21
C SER A 180 -41.98 5.53 -20.41
N ALA A 181 -41.59 4.25 -20.51
CA ALA A 181 -42.03 3.35 -21.58
C ALA A 181 -43.46 2.81 -21.39
N ARG A 182 -44.09 3.05 -20.22
CA ARG A 182 -45.47 2.59 -19.91
C ARG A 182 -46.50 3.71 -20.02
N SER A 183 -46.04 4.96 -20.17
CA SER A 183 -46.87 6.17 -20.23
C SER A 183 -46.94 6.80 -21.63
N GLY A 184 -46.27 6.22 -22.62
CA GLY A 184 -46.37 6.58 -24.04
C GLY A 184 -46.88 5.39 -24.82
#